data_AF-A0A844T6U2-F1
#
_entry.id   AF-A0A844T6U2-F1
#
_cell.length_a   1.000
_cell.length_b   1.000
_cell.length_c   1.000
_cell.angle_alpha   90.00
_cell.angle_beta   90.00
_cell.angle_gamma   90.00
#
_symmetry.space_group_name_H-M   'P 1'
#
loop_
_entity.id
_entity.type
_entity.pdbx_description
1 polymer ?
#
loop_
_entity_poly.entity_id
_entity_poly.type
_entity_poly.pdbx_seq_one_letter_code
_entity_poly.pdbx_strand_id
1 'polypeptide(L)'
;MNAASLTGMTALSIGKDIKLTSAEELEATLRHIGATRYHSLHPFHRLLHGGKLNKGQVQAWALNRYYYQSTIPIKDAVVISRFRDRATRLEWRHRIEDHDGDVGSEGGIERWLKLTEGLGLDTAYVESTEGILPATRFAVEAYVHYCREKSPLEAIASSLTELFAPNLHEERISGMLEHYDFVNPDIMSYFKRRLAQAPRDAGFALDYVKAHATTPEQRAQVCNALIFKTNVLWVQLDALQHAYVEGNIPPGAFVPKAT
;
A
#
# COMPACT_ATOMS: atom_id res chain seq x y z
N MET A 1 5.05 22.41 -14.79
CA MET A 1 3.63 22.31 -15.23
C MET A 1 2.74 23.00 -14.21
N ASN A 2 1.88 23.92 -14.65
CA ASN A 2 0.90 24.55 -13.78
C ASN A 2 -0.14 23.50 -13.34
N ALA A 3 -0.42 23.44 -12.04
CA ALA A 3 -1.42 22.54 -11.44
C ALA A 3 -2.82 22.62 -12.08
N ALA A 4 -3.08 23.66 -12.89
CA ALA A 4 -4.29 23.83 -13.70
C ALA A 4 -4.47 22.78 -14.81
N SER A 5 -3.46 21.98 -15.19
CA SER A 5 -3.55 21.08 -16.36
C SER A 5 -4.15 19.68 -16.10
N LEU A 6 -4.54 19.34 -14.86
CA LEU A 6 -5.06 18.01 -14.51
C LEU A 6 -6.58 18.00 -14.23
N THR A 7 -7.31 19.05 -14.63
CA THR A 7 -8.78 19.16 -14.49
C THR A 7 -9.58 18.05 -15.19
N GLY A 8 -8.94 17.25 -16.07
CA GLY A 8 -9.54 16.09 -16.74
C GLY A 8 -9.26 14.73 -16.10
N MET A 9 -8.58 14.68 -14.94
CA MET A 9 -8.32 13.41 -14.25
C MET A 9 -9.64 12.79 -13.77
N THR A 10 -9.81 11.50 -14.05
CA THR A 10 -10.95 10.69 -13.59
C THR A 10 -10.53 9.80 -12.43
N ALA A 11 -11.47 9.05 -11.85
CA ALA A 11 -11.14 8.05 -10.84
C ALA A 11 -10.15 6.97 -11.34
N LEU A 12 -10.04 6.75 -12.66
CA LEU A 12 -9.31 5.61 -13.24
C LEU A 12 -8.19 6.02 -14.19
N SER A 13 -8.05 7.30 -14.55
CA SER A 13 -7.00 7.75 -15.47
C SER A 13 -6.72 9.24 -15.36
N ILE A 14 -5.54 9.65 -15.83
CA ILE A 14 -5.17 11.06 -15.99
C ILE A 14 -6.02 11.81 -17.04
N GLY A 15 -6.89 11.12 -17.78
CA GLY A 15 -7.71 11.73 -18.85
C GLY A 15 -7.08 11.56 -20.22
N LYS A 16 -7.92 11.44 -21.25
CA LYS A 16 -7.50 11.10 -22.63
C LYS A 16 -6.74 12.23 -23.33
N ASP A 17 -7.00 13.47 -22.92
CA ASP A 17 -6.42 14.66 -23.56
C ASP A 17 -5.06 15.05 -22.97
N ILE A 18 -4.64 14.40 -21.88
CA ILE A 18 -3.36 14.69 -21.23
C ILE A 18 -2.24 13.94 -21.92
N LYS A 19 -1.28 14.69 -22.47
CA LYS A 19 -0.09 14.15 -23.12
C LYS A 19 1.16 14.59 -22.36
N LEU A 20 1.87 13.61 -21.79
CA LEU A 20 3.13 13.83 -21.10
C LEU A 20 4.28 13.62 -22.08
N THR A 21 5.06 14.66 -22.33
CA THR A 21 6.09 14.70 -23.37
C THR A 21 7.51 14.52 -22.84
N SER A 22 7.72 14.61 -21.53
CA SER A 22 9.02 14.35 -20.90
C SER A 22 8.95 13.50 -19.62
N ALA A 23 10.12 13.06 -19.15
CA ALA A 23 10.25 12.32 -17.88
C ALA A 23 10.02 13.22 -16.66
N GLU A 24 10.37 14.51 -16.76
CA GLU A 24 10.09 15.52 -15.74
C GLU A 24 8.58 15.75 -15.61
N GLU A 25 7.86 15.76 -16.75
CA GLU A 25 6.41 15.85 -16.74
C GLU A 25 5.78 14.61 -16.09
N LEU A 26 6.25 13.41 -16.46
CA LEU A 26 5.84 12.17 -15.82
C LEU A 26 6.01 12.23 -14.30
N GLU A 27 7.20 12.58 -13.81
CA GLU A 27 7.48 12.63 -12.38
C GLU A 27 6.60 13.65 -11.65
N ALA A 28 6.43 14.85 -12.22
CA ALA A 28 5.56 15.87 -11.64
C ALA A 28 4.09 15.39 -11.53
N THR A 29 3.58 14.68 -12.55
CA THR A 29 2.24 14.09 -12.51
C THR A 29 2.13 12.97 -11.48
N LEU A 30 3.13 12.10 -11.36
CA LEU A 30 3.15 11.05 -10.33
C LEU A 30 3.11 11.64 -8.91
N ARG A 31 3.89 12.69 -8.65
CA ARG A 31 3.87 13.41 -7.37
C ARG A 31 2.52 14.07 -7.09
N HIS A 32 1.88 14.65 -8.09
CA HIS A 32 0.53 15.20 -7.96
C HIS A 32 -0.52 14.14 -7.61
N ILE A 33 -0.46 12.96 -8.25
CA ILE A 33 -1.35 11.83 -7.94
C ILE A 33 -1.19 11.42 -6.47
N GLY A 34 0.06 11.31 -5.98
CA GLY A 34 0.31 11.04 -4.57
C GLY A 34 -0.29 12.09 -3.63
N ALA A 35 -0.04 13.37 -3.92
CA ALA A 35 -0.51 14.48 -3.10
C ALA A 35 -2.04 14.60 -3.01
N THR A 36 -2.78 14.03 -3.96
CA THR A 36 -4.25 14.19 -4.06
C THR A 36 -5.03 12.89 -3.85
N ARG A 37 -4.38 11.73 -3.98
CA ARG A 37 -5.06 10.42 -3.97
C ARG A 37 -4.46 9.41 -3.00
N TYR A 38 -3.34 9.71 -2.35
CA TYR A 38 -2.77 8.76 -1.42
C TYR A 38 -3.66 8.59 -0.18
N HIS A 39 -3.71 7.36 0.35
CA HIS A 39 -4.66 6.93 1.38
C HIS A 39 -4.52 7.67 2.73
N SER A 40 -3.49 8.50 2.95
CA SER A 40 -3.44 9.38 4.14
C SER A 40 -4.51 10.45 4.16
N LEU A 41 -5.04 10.79 2.99
CA LEU A 41 -6.11 11.76 2.87
C LEU A 41 -7.46 11.17 3.27
N HIS A 42 -7.56 9.84 3.40
CA HIS A 42 -8.79 9.15 3.74
C HIS A 42 -9.22 9.45 5.19
N PRO A 43 -10.53 9.66 5.47
CA PRO A 43 -11.02 9.92 6.83
C PRO A 43 -10.61 8.86 7.87
N PHE A 44 -10.75 7.57 7.54
CA PHE A 44 -10.29 6.47 8.40
C PHE A 44 -8.81 6.59 8.81
N HIS A 45 -7.92 6.99 7.90
CA HIS A 45 -6.50 7.16 8.20
C HIS A 45 -6.29 8.26 9.24
N ARG A 46 -6.99 9.40 9.09
CA ARG A 46 -6.95 10.50 10.06
C ARG A 46 -7.51 10.09 11.42
N LEU A 47 -8.57 9.29 11.45
CA LEU A 47 -9.13 8.75 12.70
C LEU A 47 -8.12 7.84 13.41
N LEU A 48 -7.48 6.94 12.66
CA LEU A 48 -6.48 6.01 13.19
C LEU A 48 -5.29 6.76 13.78
N HIS A 49 -4.67 7.66 13.02
CA HIS A 49 -3.44 8.32 13.48
C HIS A 49 -3.68 9.52 14.39
N GLY A 50 -4.90 10.07 14.41
CA GLY A 50 -5.34 11.08 15.38
C GLY A 50 -5.94 10.51 16.66
N GLY A 51 -5.82 9.20 16.90
CA GLY A 51 -6.21 8.59 18.18
C GLY A 51 -7.72 8.49 18.42
N LYS A 52 -8.52 8.49 17.35
CA LYS A 52 -10.00 8.55 17.45
C LYS A 52 -10.68 7.19 17.29
N LEU A 53 -9.94 6.16 16.92
CA LEU A 53 -10.46 4.79 16.87
C LEU A 53 -10.34 4.09 18.22
N ASN A 54 -11.30 3.22 18.55
CA ASN A 54 -11.19 2.31 19.69
C ASN A 54 -10.32 1.08 19.37
N LYS A 55 -10.00 0.26 20.38
CA LYS A 55 -9.15 -0.94 20.20
C LYS A 55 -9.71 -1.91 19.16
N GLY A 56 -11.03 -2.13 19.13
CA GLY A 56 -11.68 -3.00 18.15
C GLY A 56 -11.52 -2.54 16.70
N GLN A 57 -11.61 -1.23 16.47
CA GLN A 57 -11.37 -0.61 15.17
C GLN A 57 -9.90 -0.69 14.74
N VAL A 58 -8.96 -0.54 15.68
CA VAL A 58 -7.52 -0.72 15.39
C VAL A 58 -7.19 -2.19 15.10
N GLN A 59 -7.78 -3.14 15.85
CA GLN A 59 -7.68 -4.57 15.57
C GLN A 59 -8.18 -4.90 14.16
N ALA A 60 -9.36 -4.40 13.80
CA ALA A 60 -9.94 -4.62 12.48
C ALA A 60 -9.05 -4.11 11.35
N TRP A 61 -8.48 -2.91 11.51
CA TRP A 61 -7.49 -2.39 10.56
C TRP A 61 -6.26 -3.27 10.47
N ALA A 62 -5.66 -3.67 11.59
CA ALA A 62 -4.46 -4.49 11.61
C ALA A 62 -4.67 -5.87 10.97
N LEU A 63 -5.81 -6.51 11.26
CA LEU A 63 -6.24 -7.79 10.67
C LEU A 63 -6.45 -7.68 9.15
N ASN A 64 -7.17 -6.66 8.68
CA ASN A 64 -7.39 -6.49 7.24
C ASN A 64 -6.09 -6.15 6.51
N ARG A 65 -5.26 -5.31 7.12
CA ARG A 65 -4.00 -4.88 6.51
C ARG A 65 -2.97 -5.99 6.48
N TYR A 66 -3.03 -6.97 7.39
CA TYR A 66 -2.23 -8.20 7.31
C TYR A 66 -2.37 -8.87 5.93
N TYR A 67 -3.59 -9.01 5.41
CA TYR A 67 -3.80 -9.59 4.08
C TYR A 67 -3.08 -8.84 2.96
N TYR A 68 -3.10 -7.50 3.00
CA TYR A 68 -2.31 -6.70 2.07
C TYR A 68 -0.81 -6.98 2.25
N GLN A 69 -0.31 -7.01 3.49
CA GLN A 69 1.11 -7.22 3.79
C GLN A 69 1.62 -8.60 3.36
N SER A 70 0.89 -9.68 3.68
CA SER A 70 1.25 -11.05 3.31
C SER A 70 1.11 -11.31 1.80
N THR A 71 0.33 -10.48 1.09
CA THR A 71 0.19 -10.59 -0.37
C THR A 71 1.30 -9.86 -1.14
N ILE A 72 2.01 -8.89 -0.54
CA ILE A 72 3.10 -8.17 -1.22
C ILE A 72 4.16 -9.09 -1.83
N PRO A 73 4.75 -10.07 -1.12
CA PRO A 73 5.75 -10.97 -1.70
C PRO A 73 5.19 -11.82 -2.84
N ILE A 74 3.92 -12.23 -2.80
CA ILE A 74 3.24 -12.92 -3.89
C ILE A 74 3.16 -12.01 -5.12
N LYS A 75 2.71 -10.77 -4.95
CA LYS A 75 2.69 -9.76 -6.01
C LYS A 75 4.10 -9.52 -6.56
N ASP A 76 5.11 -9.42 -5.72
CA ASP A 76 6.49 -9.22 -6.15
C ASP A 76 7.08 -10.43 -6.88
N ALA A 77 6.70 -11.65 -6.50
CA ALA A 77 7.02 -12.88 -7.24
C ALA A 77 6.34 -12.90 -8.63
N VAL A 78 5.11 -12.39 -8.74
CA VAL A 78 4.46 -12.19 -10.04
C VAL A 78 5.24 -11.18 -10.87
N VAL A 79 5.61 -10.01 -10.31
CA VAL A 79 6.36 -8.98 -11.03
C VAL A 79 7.71 -9.50 -11.52
N ILE A 80 8.52 -10.10 -10.64
CA ILE A 80 9.86 -10.59 -11.01
C ILE A 80 9.83 -11.66 -12.11
N SER A 81 8.76 -12.48 -12.16
CA SER A 81 8.58 -13.50 -13.20
C SER A 81 8.44 -12.92 -14.62
N ARG A 82 8.13 -11.62 -14.73
CA ARG A 82 7.94 -10.90 -15.99
C ARG A 82 9.26 -10.41 -16.61
N PHE A 83 10.37 -10.45 -15.88
CA PHE A 83 11.65 -9.90 -16.31
C PHE A 83 12.67 -10.98 -16.68
N ARG A 84 13.14 -10.95 -17.93
CA ARG A 84 14.19 -11.85 -18.43
C ARG A 84 15.59 -11.34 -18.13
N ASP A 85 15.78 -10.03 -17.98
CA ASP A 85 17.07 -9.47 -17.63
C ASP A 85 17.43 -9.74 -16.16
N ARG A 86 18.72 -10.01 -15.93
CA ARG A 86 19.21 -10.36 -14.59
C ARG A 86 19.23 -9.16 -13.65
N ALA A 87 19.50 -7.96 -14.16
CA ALA A 87 19.66 -6.76 -13.33
C ALA A 87 18.37 -6.40 -12.60
N THR A 88 17.24 -6.33 -13.31
CA THR A 88 15.93 -6.04 -12.72
C THR A 88 15.53 -7.10 -11.71
N ARG A 89 15.80 -8.39 -11.98
CA ARG A 89 15.49 -9.46 -11.00
C ARG A 89 16.32 -9.36 -9.73
N LEU A 90 17.61 -9.02 -9.84
CA LEU A 90 18.47 -8.82 -8.66
C LEU A 90 18.00 -7.65 -7.81
N GLU A 91 17.54 -6.58 -8.44
CA GLU A 91 17.02 -5.41 -7.76
C GLU A 91 15.59 -5.60 -7.24
N TRP A 92 14.78 -6.49 -7.82
CA TRP A 92 13.40 -6.68 -7.35
C TRP A 92 13.28 -7.70 -6.22
N ARG A 93 14.16 -8.71 -6.17
CA ARG A 93 14.03 -9.84 -5.24
C ARG A 93 14.11 -9.44 -3.76
N HIS A 94 14.86 -8.39 -3.42
CA HIS A 94 15.00 -7.99 -2.01
C HIS A 94 13.67 -7.55 -1.40
N ARG A 95 12.67 -7.16 -2.22
CA ARG A 95 11.33 -6.81 -1.74
C ARG A 95 10.61 -8.03 -1.16
N ILE A 96 10.87 -9.21 -1.70
CA ILE A 96 10.36 -10.49 -1.18
C ILE A 96 11.09 -10.80 0.13
N GLU A 97 12.43 -10.76 0.12
CA GLU A 97 13.28 -10.98 1.30
C GLU A 97 12.93 -10.02 2.45
N ASP A 98 12.61 -8.76 2.17
CA ASP A 98 12.19 -7.77 3.17
C ASP A 98 10.85 -8.12 3.83
N HIS A 99 9.94 -8.81 3.12
CA HIS A 99 8.62 -9.20 3.63
C HIS A 99 8.65 -10.58 4.29
N ASP A 100 9.28 -11.56 3.65
CA ASP A 100 9.33 -12.95 4.12
C ASP A 100 10.43 -13.16 5.16
N GLY A 101 11.50 -12.35 5.10
CA GLY A 101 12.72 -12.57 5.84
C GLY A 101 13.69 -13.47 5.06
N ASP A 102 14.67 -14.00 5.80
CA ASP A 102 15.66 -14.95 5.30
C ASP A 102 15.93 -15.99 6.39
N VAL A 103 16.70 -17.04 6.09
CA VAL A 103 17.08 -18.08 7.05
C VAL A 103 17.69 -17.43 8.31
N GLY A 104 16.97 -17.53 9.43
CA GLY A 104 17.39 -16.96 10.72
C GLY A 104 17.11 -15.47 10.90
N SER A 105 16.36 -14.83 10.01
CA SER A 105 15.95 -13.43 10.15
C SER A 105 14.47 -13.20 9.84
N GLU A 106 13.81 -12.41 10.69
CA GLU A 106 12.38 -12.10 10.55
C GLU A 106 12.12 -11.08 9.43
N GLY A 107 11.10 -11.36 8.63
CA GLY A 107 10.58 -10.46 7.61
C GLY A 107 9.59 -9.41 8.13
N GLY A 108 9.07 -8.61 7.21
CA GLY A 108 7.97 -7.67 7.47
C GLY A 108 6.68 -8.35 7.92
N ILE A 109 6.38 -9.56 7.44
CA ILE A 109 5.16 -10.31 7.80
C ILE A 109 5.20 -10.71 9.28
N GLU A 110 6.30 -11.28 9.75
CA GLU A 110 6.51 -11.61 11.17
C GLU A 110 6.36 -10.39 12.08
N ARG A 111 6.91 -9.24 11.68
CA ARG A 111 6.74 -7.98 12.43
C ARG A 111 5.29 -7.49 12.44
N TRP A 112 4.51 -7.79 11.39
CA TRP A 112 3.09 -7.49 11.36
C TRP A 112 2.29 -8.43 12.26
N LEU A 113 2.66 -9.71 12.34
CA LEU A 113 2.05 -10.66 13.27
C LEU A 113 2.26 -10.24 14.72
N LYS A 114 3.47 -9.76 15.07
CA LYS A 114 3.75 -9.17 16.40
C LYS A 114 2.86 -7.96 16.71
N LEU A 115 2.55 -7.13 15.70
CA LEU A 115 1.59 -6.04 15.85
C LEU A 115 0.19 -6.56 16.18
N THR A 116 -0.29 -7.57 15.45
CA THR A 116 -1.63 -8.13 15.70
C THR A 116 -1.73 -8.87 17.03
N GLU A 117 -0.68 -9.58 17.44
CA GLU A 117 -0.57 -10.24 18.75
C GLU A 117 -0.60 -9.21 19.88
N GLY A 118 0.15 -8.11 19.75
CA GLY A 118 0.13 -7.00 20.70
C GLY A 118 -1.25 -6.34 20.84
N LEU A 119 -2.06 -6.38 19.77
CA LEU A 119 -3.46 -5.94 19.80
C LEU A 119 -4.41 -6.99 20.40
N GLY A 120 -3.92 -8.18 20.75
CA GLY A 120 -4.69 -9.28 21.33
C GLY A 120 -5.44 -10.13 20.31
N LEU A 121 -5.00 -10.16 19.06
CA LEU A 121 -5.49 -11.10 18.05
C LEU A 121 -4.68 -12.39 18.08
N ASP A 122 -5.37 -13.52 17.96
CA ASP A 122 -4.73 -14.82 17.80
C ASP A 122 -4.01 -14.91 16.45
N THR A 123 -2.75 -15.37 16.46
CA THR A 123 -1.91 -15.43 15.27
C THR A 123 -2.51 -16.35 14.20
N ALA A 124 -3.00 -17.54 14.57
CA ALA A 124 -3.57 -18.48 13.62
C ALA A 124 -4.85 -17.92 12.96
N TYR A 125 -5.65 -17.15 13.71
CA TYR A 125 -6.81 -16.44 13.16
C TYR A 125 -6.42 -15.31 12.19
N VAL A 126 -5.35 -14.57 12.47
CA VAL A 126 -4.83 -13.55 11.55
C VAL A 126 -4.35 -14.21 10.25
N GLU A 127 -3.58 -15.29 10.38
CA GLU A 127 -3.04 -16.06 9.26
C GLU A 127 -4.12 -16.75 8.42
N SER A 128 -5.23 -17.19 9.02
CA SER A 128 -6.33 -17.80 8.28
C SER A 128 -7.03 -16.81 7.34
N THR A 129 -6.98 -15.51 7.67
CA THR A 129 -7.63 -14.42 6.93
C THR A 129 -9.15 -14.55 6.83
N GLU A 130 -9.77 -15.44 7.59
CA GLU A 130 -11.21 -15.71 7.51
C GLU A 130 -12.07 -14.51 7.95
N GLY A 131 -11.55 -13.70 8.88
CA GLY A 131 -12.23 -12.51 9.41
C GLY A 131 -12.04 -11.21 8.62
N ILE A 132 -11.31 -11.21 7.51
CA ILE A 132 -11.08 -9.98 6.74
C ILE A 132 -12.34 -9.57 5.97
N LEU A 133 -12.46 -8.29 5.65
CA LEU A 133 -13.54 -7.79 4.82
C LEU A 133 -13.41 -8.31 3.38
N PRO A 134 -14.51 -8.72 2.71
CA PRO A 134 -14.48 -9.11 1.30
C PRO A 134 -13.90 -8.03 0.38
N ALA A 135 -14.22 -6.76 0.64
CA ALA A 135 -13.68 -5.63 -0.12
C ALA A 135 -12.14 -5.53 0.01
N THR A 136 -11.59 -5.81 1.19
CA THR A 136 -10.13 -5.92 1.38
C THR A 136 -9.56 -7.00 0.49
N ARG A 137 -10.15 -8.20 0.52
CA ARG A 137 -9.70 -9.33 -0.32
C ARG A 137 -9.73 -8.97 -1.80
N PHE A 138 -10.86 -8.47 -2.30
CA PHE A 138 -11.01 -8.12 -3.72
C PHE A 138 -10.05 -7.02 -4.16
N ALA A 139 -9.86 -5.97 -3.35
CA ALA A 139 -8.93 -4.90 -3.69
C ALA A 139 -7.47 -5.39 -3.73
N VAL A 140 -7.08 -6.23 -2.78
CA VAL A 140 -5.72 -6.79 -2.70
C VAL A 140 -5.45 -7.80 -3.82
N GLU A 141 -6.39 -8.70 -4.10
CA GLU A 141 -6.27 -9.66 -5.22
C GLU A 141 -6.22 -8.96 -6.59
N ALA A 142 -7.01 -7.88 -6.75
CA ALA A 142 -6.93 -7.06 -7.96
C ALA A 142 -5.52 -6.51 -8.19
N TYR A 143 -4.75 -6.24 -7.12
CA TYR A 143 -3.37 -5.78 -7.26
C TYR A 143 -2.45 -6.87 -7.83
N VAL A 144 -2.58 -8.11 -7.35
CA VAL A 144 -1.83 -9.27 -7.86
C VAL A 144 -2.19 -9.51 -9.33
N HIS A 145 -3.48 -9.54 -9.65
CA HIS A 145 -3.96 -9.74 -11.03
C HIS A 145 -3.51 -8.62 -11.97
N TYR A 146 -3.56 -7.36 -11.52
CA TYR A 146 -3.05 -6.23 -12.30
C TYR A 146 -1.58 -6.41 -12.66
N CYS A 147 -0.73 -6.79 -11.70
CA CYS A 147 0.70 -7.05 -11.95
C CYS A 147 0.95 -8.27 -12.86
N ARG A 148 0.05 -9.25 -12.84
CA ARG A 148 0.10 -10.44 -13.70
C ARG A 148 -0.28 -10.12 -15.15
N GLU A 149 -1.28 -9.27 -15.34
CA GLU A 149 -1.95 -9.08 -16.64
C GLU A 149 -1.41 -7.89 -17.42
N LYS A 150 -1.05 -6.80 -16.74
CA LYS A 150 -0.59 -5.55 -17.38
C LYS A 150 0.86 -5.63 -17.86
N SER A 151 1.30 -4.59 -18.54
CA SER A 151 2.70 -4.51 -19.00
C SER A 151 3.67 -4.53 -17.81
N PRO A 152 4.90 -5.04 -18.00
CA PRO A 152 5.92 -4.97 -16.95
C PRO A 152 6.18 -3.53 -16.45
N LEU A 153 6.03 -2.53 -17.33
CA LEU A 153 6.12 -1.12 -16.99
C LEU A 153 5.01 -0.68 -16.02
N GLU A 154 3.75 -1.03 -16.30
CA GLU A 154 2.62 -0.75 -15.41
C GLU A 154 2.76 -1.50 -14.07
N ALA A 155 3.27 -2.74 -14.10
CA ALA A 155 3.50 -3.54 -12.91
C ALA A 155 4.53 -2.86 -11.97
N ILE A 156 5.65 -2.37 -12.49
CA ILE A 156 6.61 -1.56 -11.71
C ILE A 156 5.97 -0.25 -11.25
N ALA A 157 5.30 0.49 -12.15
CA ALA A 157 4.70 1.78 -11.83
C ALA A 157 3.69 1.72 -10.68
N SER A 158 2.96 0.62 -10.56
CA SER A 158 1.99 0.40 -9.49
C SER A 158 2.61 0.27 -8.09
N SER A 159 3.94 0.12 -7.95
CA SER A 159 4.61 0.17 -6.64
C SER A 159 4.86 1.61 -6.15
N LEU A 160 4.84 2.60 -7.04
CA LEU A 160 5.27 3.99 -6.79
C LEU A 160 4.48 4.76 -5.73
N THR A 161 3.41 4.19 -5.17
CA THR A 161 2.84 4.68 -3.90
C THR A 161 3.87 4.75 -2.77
N GLU A 162 4.98 4.02 -2.87
CA GLU A 162 6.11 4.08 -1.93
C GLU A 162 6.82 5.44 -1.92
N LEU A 163 6.71 6.25 -2.99
CA LEU A 163 7.21 7.63 -3.01
C LEU A 163 6.60 8.51 -1.91
N PHE A 164 5.43 8.14 -1.41
CA PHE A 164 4.64 8.91 -0.45
C PHE A 164 4.61 8.26 0.94
N ALA A 165 5.27 7.12 1.12
CA ALA A 165 5.25 6.37 2.37
C ALA A 165 6.13 6.98 3.50
N PRO A 166 7.36 7.49 3.24
CA PRO A 166 8.30 7.87 4.30
C PRO A 166 7.80 8.99 5.23
N ASN A 167 7.34 10.12 4.69
CA ASN A 167 6.86 11.26 5.50
C ASN A 167 5.71 10.86 6.43
N LEU A 168 4.91 9.86 6.03
CA LEU A 168 3.82 9.38 6.86
C LEU A 168 4.29 8.39 7.92
N HIS A 169 5.33 7.59 7.68
CA HIS A 169 5.66 6.52 8.63
C HIS A 169 6.12 7.07 9.99
N GLU A 170 6.83 8.20 10.02
CA GLU A 170 7.17 8.89 11.27
C GLU A 170 5.91 9.42 11.98
N GLU A 171 5.03 10.13 11.27
CA GLU A 171 3.77 10.63 11.80
C GLU A 171 2.87 9.50 12.33
N ARG A 172 2.82 8.37 11.62
CA ARG A 172 2.03 7.20 11.99
C ARG A 172 2.53 6.55 13.28
N ILE A 173 3.85 6.42 13.43
CA ILE A 173 4.47 5.85 14.63
C ILE A 173 4.18 6.76 15.83
N SER A 174 4.43 8.06 15.69
CA SER A 174 4.22 9.02 16.77
C SER A 174 2.75 9.10 17.18
N GLY A 175 1.83 9.26 16.23
CA GLY A 175 0.39 9.38 16.53
C GLY A 175 -0.21 8.11 17.16
N MET A 176 0.23 6.92 16.73
CA MET A 176 -0.24 5.68 17.35
C MET A 176 0.32 5.49 18.77
N LEU A 177 1.61 5.79 19.01
CA LEU A 177 2.22 5.68 20.34
C LEU A 177 1.69 6.73 21.32
N GLU A 178 1.36 7.93 20.85
CA GLU A 178 0.85 9.02 21.69
C GLU A 178 -0.59 8.76 22.15
N HIS A 179 -1.42 8.16 21.29
CA HIS A 179 -2.86 8.11 21.52
C HIS A 179 -3.42 6.74 21.94
N TYR A 180 -2.65 5.66 21.80
CA TYR A 180 -3.09 4.31 22.16
C TYR A 180 -2.20 3.70 23.24
N ASP A 181 -2.76 3.56 24.44
CA ASP A 181 -2.11 2.92 25.59
C ASP A 181 -1.78 1.44 25.36
N PHE A 182 -2.52 0.77 24.48
CA PHE A 182 -2.28 -0.59 24.03
C PHE A 182 -1.25 -0.70 22.88
N VAL A 183 -0.63 0.40 22.44
CA VAL A 183 0.44 0.40 21.44
C VAL A 183 1.77 0.75 22.11
N ASN A 184 2.82 -0.02 21.79
CA ASN A 184 4.16 0.18 22.34
C ASN A 184 5.26 0.16 21.26
N PRO A 185 6.49 0.61 21.57
CA PRO A 185 7.57 0.70 20.58
C PRO A 185 7.99 -0.62 19.94
N ASP A 186 7.76 -1.76 20.61
CA ASP A 186 8.16 -3.09 20.16
C ASP A 186 7.21 -3.60 19.06
N ILE A 187 5.90 -3.39 19.26
CA ILE A 187 4.89 -3.77 18.27
C ILE A 187 4.88 -2.84 17.04
N MET A 188 5.53 -1.68 17.12
CA MET A 188 5.69 -0.73 16.00
C MET A 188 6.97 -0.97 15.16
N SER A 189 7.71 -2.06 15.43
CA SER A 189 8.96 -2.40 14.74
C SER A 189 8.84 -2.53 13.22
N TYR A 190 7.68 -2.96 12.70
CA TYR A 190 7.39 -3.01 11.27
C TYR A 190 7.58 -1.64 10.60
N PHE A 191 6.96 -0.60 11.18
CA PHE A 191 6.98 0.76 10.60
C PHE A 191 8.38 1.37 10.63
N LYS A 192 9.17 1.11 11.69
CA LYS A 192 10.55 1.57 11.81
C LYS A 192 11.43 1.05 10.67
N ARG A 193 11.31 -0.23 10.30
CA ARG A 193 12.08 -0.82 9.19
C ARG A 193 11.70 -0.24 7.82
N ARG A 194 10.42 0.05 7.60
CA ARG A 194 9.93 0.63 6.33
C ARG A 194 10.46 2.04 6.04
N LEU A 195 10.91 2.78 7.04
CA LEU A 195 11.55 4.10 6.86
C LEU A 195 12.80 4.03 5.97
N ALA A 196 13.58 2.95 6.06
CA ALA A 196 14.77 2.75 5.24
C ALA A 196 14.49 2.00 3.92
N GLN A 197 13.57 1.02 3.95
CA GLN A 197 13.27 0.19 2.77
C GLN A 197 12.50 0.95 1.70
N ALA A 198 11.45 1.70 2.07
CA ALA A 198 10.56 2.35 1.11
C ALA A 198 11.26 3.40 0.20
N PRO A 199 12.19 4.25 0.68
CA PRO A 199 12.92 5.18 -0.19
C PRO A 199 13.79 4.48 -1.24
N ARG A 200 14.52 3.42 -0.86
CA ARG A 200 15.33 2.62 -1.80
C ARG A 200 14.44 2.01 -2.89
N ASP A 201 13.37 1.36 -2.45
CA ASP A 201 12.38 0.70 -3.31
C ASP A 201 11.75 1.68 -4.32
N ALA A 202 11.36 2.88 -3.85
CA ALA A 202 10.75 3.91 -4.67
C ALA A 202 11.73 4.57 -5.65
N GLY A 203 13.00 4.72 -5.25
CA GLY A 203 14.06 5.27 -6.10
C GLY A 203 14.26 4.45 -7.36
N PHE A 204 14.47 3.14 -7.22
CA PHE A 204 14.59 2.23 -8.37
C PHE A 204 13.37 2.29 -9.28
N ALA A 205 12.16 2.19 -8.73
CA ALA A 205 10.94 2.17 -9.53
C ALA A 205 10.75 3.50 -10.29
N LEU A 206 11.08 4.65 -9.68
CA LEU A 206 10.97 5.95 -10.32
C LEU A 206 11.97 6.10 -11.47
N ASP A 207 13.23 5.72 -11.25
CA ASP A 207 14.26 5.73 -12.29
C ASP A 207 13.90 4.80 -13.45
N TYR A 208 13.39 3.61 -13.12
CA TYR A 208 12.93 2.65 -14.12
C TYR A 208 11.83 3.24 -15.00
N VAL A 209 10.76 3.81 -14.44
CA VAL A 209 9.66 4.34 -15.27
C VAL A 209 10.08 5.56 -16.07
N LYS A 210 10.97 6.41 -15.55
CA LYS A 210 11.50 7.57 -16.30
C LYS A 210 12.33 7.13 -17.50
N ALA A 211 13.12 6.06 -17.35
CA ALA A 211 13.94 5.51 -18.43
C ALA A 211 13.12 4.75 -19.50
N HIS A 212 12.06 4.05 -19.09
CA HIS A 212 11.35 3.11 -19.97
C HIS A 212 10.02 3.64 -20.53
N ALA A 213 9.41 4.67 -19.94
CA ALA A 213 8.21 5.32 -20.49
C ALA A 213 8.61 6.41 -21.51
N THR A 214 8.93 5.97 -22.72
CA THR A 214 9.50 6.83 -23.78
C THR A 214 8.45 7.48 -24.66
N THR A 215 7.20 6.98 -24.66
CA THR A 215 6.08 7.58 -25.40
C THR A 215 5.05 8.24 -24.47
N PRO A 216 4.25 9.21 -24.96
CA PRO A 216 3.14 9.78 -24.19
C PRO A 216 2.15 8.73 -23.69
N GLU A 217 1.87 7.70 -24.48
CA GLU A 217 0.96 6.60 -24.12
C GLU A 217 1.51 5.78 -22.96
N GLN A 218 2.80 5.45 -22.98
CA GLN A 218 3.46 4.74 -21.88
C GLN A 218 3.49 5.56 -20.59
N ARG A 219 3.73 6.87 -20.69
CA ARG A 219 3.69 7.76 -19.52
C ARG A 219 2.29 7.85 -18.92
N ALA A 220 1.27 7.90 -19.77
CA ALA A 220 -0.11 7.80 -19.32
C ALA A 220 -0.41 6.46 -18.63
N GLN A 221 0.09 5.34 -19.17
CA GLN A 221 -0.02 4.02 -18.53
C GLN A 221 0.63 3.99 -17.14
N VAL A 222 1.84 4.54 -16.99
CA VAL A 222 2.53 4.65 -15.69
C VAL A 222 1.71 5.44 -14.67
N CYS A 223 1.19 6.60 -15.05
CA CYS A 223 0.33 7.40 -14.18
C CYS A 223 -0.98 6.67 -13.82
N ASN A 224 -1.61 6.01 -14.79
CA ASN A 224 -2.85 5.27 -14.56
C ASN A 224 -2.64 4.04 -13.67
N ALA A 225 -1.47 3.38 -13.74
CA ALA A 225 -1.08 2.32 -12.83
C ALA A 225 -0.95 2.83 -11.38
N LEU A 226 -0.39 4.03 -11.19
CA LEU A 226 -0.35 4.66 -9.88
C LEU A 226 -1.76 5.03 -9.37
N ILE A 227 -2.63 5.57 -10.23
CA ILE A 227 -4.04 5.85 -9.88
C ILE A 227 -4.75 4.56 -9.44
N PHE A 228 -4.61 3.48 -10.20
CA PHE A 228 -5.12 2.16 -9.84
C PHE A 228 -4.64 1.75 -8.44
N LYS A 229 -3.33 1.86 -8.17
CA LYS A 229 -2.78 1.51 -6.85
C LYS A 229 -3.36 2.40 -5.75
N THR A 230 -3.53 3.69 -5.98
CA THR A 230 -4.15 4.57 -4.97
C THR A 230 -5.60 4.16 -4.68
N ASN A 231 -6.35 3.71 -5.69
CA ASN A 231 -7.72 3.21 -5.50
C ASN A 231 -7.75 1.89 -4.71
N VAL A 232 -6.81 0.98 -4.95
CA VAL A 232 -6.66 -0.26 -4.17
C VAL A 232 -6.50 0.05 -2.68
N LEU A 233 -5.67 1.04 -2.33
CA LEU A 233 -5.47 1.45 -0.95
C LEU A 233 -6.71 2.17 -0.38
N TRP A 234 -7.36 3.01 -1.19
CA TRP A 234 -8.52 3.78 -0.79
C TRP A 234 -9.72 2.89 -0.45
N VAL A 235 -10.05 1.93 -1.32
CA VAL A 235 -11.19 1.01 -1.15
C VAL A 235 -11.05 0.14 0.11
N GLN A 236 -9.83 -0.25 0.48
CA GLN A 236 -9.60 -0.95 1.76
C GLN A 236 -10.01 -0.10 2.95
N LEU A 237 -9.75 1.22 2.91
CA LEU A 237 -10.13 2.14 3.98
C LEU A 237 -11.62 2.52 3.93
N ASP A 238 -12.24 2.62 2.75
CA ASP A 238 -13.69 2.79 2.60
C ASP A 238 -14.43 1.63 3.30
N ALA A 239 -13.97 0.40 3.06
CA ALA A 239 -14.57 -0.80 3.66
C ALA A 239 -14.41 -0.84 5.18
N LEU A 240 -13.23 -0.46 5.70
CA LEU A 240 -12.99 -0.36 7.14
C LEU A 240 -13.82 0.74 7.80
N GLN A 241 -13.97 1.90 7.14
CA GLN A 241 -14.82 3.00 7.59
C GLN A 241 -16.27 2.52 7.71
N HIS A 242 -16.81 1.94 6.65
CA HIS A 242 -18.20 1.48 6.62
C HIS A 242 -18.48 0.38 7.66
N ALA A 243 -17.59 -0.61 7.77
CA ALA A 243 -17.80 -1.74 8.67
C ALA A 243 -17.60 -1.35 10.15
N TYR A 244 -16.51 -0.64 10.47
CA TYR A 244 -16.05 -0.49 11.86
C TYR A 244 -16.21 0.91 12.43
N VAL A 245 -16.41 1.94 11.61
CA VAL A 245 -16.71 3.31 12.09
C VAL A 245 -18.21 3.59 12.02
N GLU A 246 -18.86 3.20 10.92
CA GLU A 246 -20.32 3.36 10.75
C GLU A 246 -21.12 2.18 11.32
N GLY A 247 -20.47 1.07 11.65
CA GLY A 247 -21.06 -0.08 12.34
C GLY A 247 -21.72 -1.13 11.44
N ASN A 248 -21.49 -1.08 10.13
CA ASN A 248 -22.11 -1.97 9.15
C ASN A 248 -21.23 -3.20 8.83
N ILE A 249 -20.90 -3.99 9.85
CA ILE A 249 -20.02 -5.17 9.70
C ILE A 249 -20.72 -6.23 8.82
N PRO A 250 -20.12 -6.65 7.69
CA PRO A 250 -20.71 -7.69 6.85
C PRO A 250 -20.65 -9.07 7.53
N PRO A 251 -21.56 -10.00 7.20
CA PRO A 251 -21.56 -11.34 7.78
C PRO A 251 -20.22 -12.07 7.59
N GLY A 252 -19.75 -12.73 8.65
CA GLY A 252 -18.51 -13.51 8.66
C GLY A 252 -17.22 -12.71 8.87
N ALA A 253 -17.26 -11.38 8.76
CA ALA A 253 -16.11 -10.55 9.11
C ALA A 253 -15.88 -10.49 10.63
N PHE A 254 -14.67 -10.09 11.03
CA PHE A 254 -14.29 -9.92 12.42
C PHE A 254 -15.27 -9.02 13.18
N VAL A 255 -15.75 -9.48 14.33
CA VAL A 255 -16.58 -8.70 15.25
C VAL A 255 -15.75 -8.41 16.50
N PRO A 256 -15.42 -7.14 16.78
CA PRO A 256 -14.72 -6.79 18.01
C PRO A 256 -15.52 -7.25 19.23
N LYS A 257 -14.83 -7.79 20.24
CA LYS A 257 -15.46 -8.01 21.55
C LYS A 257 -15.94 -6.66 22.08
N ALA A 258 -17.15 -6.60 22.65
CA ALA A 258 -17.61 -5.42 23.35
C ALA A 258 -16.60 -5.11 24.47
N THR A 259 -15.95 -3.94 24.37
CA THR A 259 -15.13 -3.37 25.43
C THR A 259 -15.99 -2.56 26.37
#